data_AF-A0A950GA37-F1
#
_entry.id   AF-A0A950GA37-F1
#
_cell.length_a   1.000
_cell.length_b   1.000
_cell.length_c   1.000
_cell.angle_alpha   90.00
_cell.angle_beta   90.00
_cell.angle_gamma   90.00
#
_symmetry.space_group_name_H-M   'P 1'
#
loop_
_entity.id
_entity.type
_entity.pdbx_description
1 polymer ?
#
loop_
_entity_poly.entity_id
_entity_poly.type
_entity_poly.pdbx_seq_one_letter_code
_entity_poly.pdbx_strand_id
1 'polypeptide(L)'
;MRSVLSAVLILGLAASSGAARAECDPAKQAEPVASRFETNGDTVYDKKTDLSWMRCSYGQQWSDAGGCFGSAALLDWDTAMGLHPDGAAWRLPERDQLQSIVDHGCTRPAINETVFPATP
;
A
#
# COMPACT_ATOMS: atom_id res chain seq x y z
N MET A 1 -51.48 19.93 40.46
CA MET A 1 -50.00 19.84 40.58
C MET A 1 -49.51 19.07 39.35
N ARG A 2 -49.39 19.69 38.16
CA ARG A 2 -48.18 20.31 37.55
C ARG A 2 -46.93 19.41 37.58
N SER A 3 -46.75 18.68 36.46
CA SER A 3 -45.52 18.35 35.68
C SER A 3 -44.24 17.91 36.44
N VAL A 4 -43.37 17.04 35.91
CA VAL A 4 -42.69 17.16 34.60
C VAL A 4 -42.16 15.80 34.14
N LEU A 5 -42.46 15.38 32.91
CA LEU A 5 -41.73 14.33 32.20
C LEU A 5 -40.36 14.89 31.77
N SER A 6 -39.26 14.32 32.26
CA SER A 6 -37.92 14.66 31.79
C SER A 6 -37.58 13.82 30.56
N ALA A 7 -37.54 14.46 29.39
CA ALA A 7 -36.99 13.89 28.18
C ALA A 7 -35.46 14.04 28.21
N VAL A 8 -34.74 12.93 28.34
CA VAL A 8 -33.28 12.89 28.23
C VAL A 8 -32.92 12.69 26.76
N LEU A 9 -32.48 13.75 26.10
CA LEU A 9 -31.98 13.72 24.73
C LEU A 9 -30.51 13.26 24.76
N ILE A 10 -30.26 12.00 24.39
CA ILE A 10 -28.89 11.48 24.23
C ILE A 10 -28.41 11.89 22.84
N LEU A 11 -27.54 12.91 22.77
CA LEU A 11 -26.80 13.25 21.55
C LEU A 11 -25.78 12.13 21.28
N GLY A 12 -26.05 11.30 20.28
CA GLY A 12 -25.09 10.31 19.80
C GLY A 12 -23.92 10.99 19.10
N LEU A 13 -22.71 10.88 19.66
CA LEU A 13 -21.49 11.18 18.92
C LEU A 13 -21.29 10.09 17.87
N ALA A 14 -21.58 10.41 16.61
CA ALA A 14 -21.15 9.59 15.48
C ALA A 14 -19.63 9.77 15.32
N ALA A 15 -18.85 8.81 15.83
CA ALA A 15 -17.43 8.71 15.50
C ALA A 15 -17.32 8.25 14.05
N SER A 16 -17.05 9.17 13.13
CA SER A 16 -16.69 8.83 11.76
C SER A 16 -15.28 8.24 11.77
N SER A 17 -15.17 6.91 11.74
CA SER A 17 -13.92 6.21 11.46
C SER A 17 -13.46 6.61 10.04
N GLY A 18 -12.53 7.54 9.95
CA GLY A 18 -11.88 7.87 8.67
C GLY A 18 -10.95 6.75 8.28
N ALA A 19 -11.38 5.85 7.40
CA ALA A 19 -10.44 5.03 6.64
C ALA A 19 -9.61 6.00 5.78
N ALA A 20 -8.28 6.00 5.96
CA ALA A 20 -7.40 6.73 5.07
C ALA A 20 -7.59 6.16 3.66
N ARG A 21 -8.08 6.98 2.73
CA ARG A 21 -8.20 6.64 1.32
C ARG A 21 -7.14 7.39 0.56
N ALA A 22 -6.66 6.80 -0.53
CA ALA A 22 -5.77 7.46 -1.45
C ALA A 22 -6.35 8.82 -1.89
N GLU A 23 -5.57 9.88 -1.68
CA GLU A 23 -5.86 11.21 -2.22
C GLU A 23 -5.52 11.22 -3.71
N CYS A 24 -6.51 10.98 -4.57
CA CYS A 24 -6.34 10.86 -6.02
C CYS A 24 -7.15 11.91 -6.79
N ASP A 25 -6.63 12.33 -7.95
CA ASP A 25 -7.33 13.19 -8.91
C ASP A 25 -8.55 12.44 -9.48
N PRO A 26 -9.78 12.90 -9.22
CA PRO A 26 -10.99 12.23 -9.70
C PRO A 26 -11.13 12.28 -11.22
N ALA A 27 -10.39 13.16 -11.92
CA ALA A 27 -10.39 13.21 -13.38
C ALA A 27 -9.55 12.10 -14.02
N LYS A 28 -8.64 11.46 -13.26
CA LYS A 28 -7.87 10.30 -13.74
C LYS A 28 -8.62 9.01 -13.40
N GLN A 29 -8.88 8.19 -14.42
CA GLN A 29 -9.45 6.88 -14.22
C GLN A 29 -8.40 5.94 -13.64
N ALA A 30 -8.74 5.27 -12.53
CA ALA A 30 -7.91 4.19 -12.00
C ALA A 30 -8.04 2.97 -12.92
N GLU A 31 -6.93 2.57 -13.53
CA GLU A 31 -6.83 1.30 -14.27
C GLU A 31 -7.10 0.13 -13.31
N PRO A 32 -7.89 -0.89 -13.71
CA PRO A 32 -8.09 -2.08 -12.88
C PRO A 32 -6.74 -2.73 -12.54
N VAL A 33 -6.51 -3.09 -11.27
CA VAL A 33 -5.23 -3.67 -10.83
C VAL A 33 -4.78 -4.84 -11.70
N ALA A 34 -5.70 -5.78 -11.98
CA ALA A 34 -5.43 -6.96 -12.79
C ALA A 34 -5.09 -6.66 -14.26
N SER A 35 -5.34 -5.44 -14.77
CA SER A 35 -4.96 -5.07 -16.14
C SER A 35 -3.43 -4.96 -16.26
N ARG A 36 -2.75 -4.53 -15.19
CA ARG A 36 -1.29 -4.35 -15.14
C ARG A 36 -0.58 -5.40 -14.31
N PHE A 37 -1.10 -5.71 -13.13
CA PHE A 37 -0.41 -6.51 -12.12
C PHE A 37 -1.05 -7.89 -11.97
N GLU A 38 -0.21 -8.92 -11.98
CA GLU A 38 -0.60 -10.30 -11.67
C GLU A 38 0.02 -10.70 -10.32
N THR A 39 -0.81 -10.80 -9.28
CA THR A 39 -0.36 -11.08 -7.91
C THR A 39 -0.17 -12.58 -7.69
N ASN A 40 0.94 -12.97 -7.09
CA ASN A 40 1.24 -14.35 -6.69
C ASN A 40 1.80 -14.38 -5.27
N GLY A 41 0.90 -14.45 -4.27
CA GLY A 41 1.28 -14.42 -2.86
C GLY A 41 2.02 -13.14 -2.48
N ASP A 42 3.27 -13.28 -2.07
CA ASP A 42 4.21 -12.23 -1.64
C ASP A 42 4.88 -11.48 -2.81
N THR A 43 4.66 -11.93 -4.04
CA THR A 43 5.20 -11.30 -5.26
C THR A 43 4.11 -10.83 -6.21
N VAL A 44 4.48 -9.96 -7.14
CA VAL A 44 3.61 -9.48 -8.21
C VAL A 44 4.40 -9.31 -9.50
N TYR A 45 3.84 -9.76 -10.61
CA TYR A 45 4.37 -9.53 -11.94
C TYR A 45 3.72 -8.30 -12.59
N ASP A 46 4.53 -7.33 -13.01
CA ASP A 46 4.12 -6.13 -13.72
C ASP A 46 4.22 -6.34 -15.23
N LYS A 47 3.08 -6.58 -15.88
CA LYS A 47 2.97 -6.83 -17.33
C LYS A 47 3.43 -5.64 -18.17
N LYS A 48 3.50 -4.43 -17.61
CA LYS A 48 3.93 -3.23 -18.33
C LYS A 48 5.44 -3.15 -18.46
N THR A 49 6.17 -3.52 -17.41
CA THR A 49 7.63 -3.40 -17.35
C THR A 49 8.35 -4.73 -17.49
N ASP A 50 7.62 -5.84 -17.50
CA ASP A 50 8.17 -7.21 -17.48
C ASP A 50 9.08 -7.46 -16.26
N LEU A 51 8.68 -6.92 -15.11
CA LEU A 51 9.40 -7.05 -13.84
C LEU A 51 8.52 -7.74 -12.81
N SER A 52 9.12 -8.64 -12.05
CA SER A 52 8.55 -9.13 -10.80
C SER A 52 8.99 -8.26 -9.64
N TRP A 53 8.09 -8.03 -8.70
CA TRP A 53 8.32 -7.24 -7.50
C TRP A 53 7.97 -8.05 -6.26
N MET A 54 8.72 -7.83 -5.17
CA MET A 54 8.22 -8.15 -3.83
C MET A 54 7.11 -7.17 -3.46
N ARG A 55 6.03 -7.66 -2.87
CA ARG A 55 4.90 -6.81 -2.46
C ARG A 55 5.18 -6.06 -1.16
N CYS A 56 6.00 -6.64 -0.30
CA CYS A 56 6.45 -6.02 0.94
C CYS A 56 7.80 -5.32 0.74
N SER A 57 8.02 -4.25 1.49
CA SER A 57 9.35 -3.64 1.58
C SER A 57 10.31 -4.63 2.24
N TYR A 58 11.58 -4.59 1.87
CA TYR A 58 12.58 -5.48 2.47
C TYR A 58 12.58 -5.37 4.00
N GLY A 59 12.59 -6.52 4.71
CA GLY A 59 12.48 -6.61 6.17
C GLY A 59 11.06 -6.80 6.71
N GLN A 60 10.03 -6.48 5.93
CA GLN A 60 8.65 -6.84 6.24
C GLN A 60 8.35 -8.30 5.83
N GLN A 61 7.26 -8.86 6.36
CA GLN A 61 6.80 -10.20 6.05
C GLN A 61 5.40 -10.17 5.44
N TRP A 62 5.21 -10.98 4.40
CA TRP A 62 3.90 -11.19 3.79
C TRP A 62 3.04 -12.10 4.67
N SER A 63 1.72 -11.83 4.70
CA SER A 63 0.73 -12.76 5.23
C SER A 63 -0.20 -13.23 4.11
N ASP A 64 -0.52 -14.52 4.13
CA ASP A 64 -1.49 -15.13 3.21
C ASP A 64 -2.89 -14.48 3.28
N ALA A 65 -3.20 -13.74 4.36
CA ALA A 65 -4.42 -12.95 4.49
C ALA A 65 -4.42 -11.67 3.62
N GLY A 66 -3.31 -11.34 2.96
CA GLY A 66 -3.18 -10.16 2.11
C GLY A 66 -2.67 -8.93 2.86
N GLY A 67 -1.38 -8.88 3.16
CA GLY A 67 -0.77 -7.72 3.80
C GLY A 67 0.70 -7.89 4.18
N CYS A 68 1.35 -6.77 4.47
CA CYS A 68 2.73 -6.73 4.93
C CYS A 68 2.80 -6.33 6.42
N PHE A 69 3.58 -7.07 7.20
CA PHE A 69 3.69 -6.92 8.64
C PHE A 69 5.15 -6.72 9.07
N GLY A 70 5.34 -6.12 10.24
CA GLY A 70 6.65 -5.75 10.73
C GLY A 70 7.12 -4.40 10.15
N SER A 71 8.41 -4.12 10.32
CA SER A 71 9.02 -2.87 9.86
C SER A 71 9.91 -3.13 8.65
N ALA A 72 9.92 -2.18 7.71
CA ALA A 72 10.92 -2.19 6.66
C ALA A 72 12.32 -2.03 7.30
N ALA A 73 13.30 -2.74 6.75
CA ALA A 73 14.69 -2.60 7.16
C ALA A 73 15.23 -1.23 6.70
N LEU A 74 15.87 -0.51 7.62
CA LEU A 74 16.61 0.70 7.30
C LEU A 74 18.07 0.31 7.02
N LEU A 75 18.47 0.49 5.77
CA LEU A 75 19.82 0.15 5.30
C LEU A 75 20.51 1.40 4.76
N ASP A 76 21.83 1.46 4.89
CA ASP A 76 22.62 2.39 4.09
C ASP A 76 22.64 1.95 2.62
N TRP A 77 23.07 2.89 1.76
CA TRP A 77 23.05 2.70 0.31
C TRP A 77 23.89 1.51 -0.15
N ASP A 78 25.11 1.38 0.38
CA ASP A 78 26.05 0.34 -0.06
C ASP A 78 25.55 -1.06 0.32
N THR A 79 24.98 -1.19 1.52
CA THR A 79 24.34 -2.42 1.98
C THR A 79 23.12 -2.78 1.13
N ALA A 80 22.27 -1.80 0.80
CA ALA A 80 21.10 -2.02 -0.04
C ALA A 80 21.47 -2.43 -1.48
N MET A 81 22.53 -1.86 -2.04
CA MET A 81 23.04 -2.18 -3.37
C MET A 81 23.63 -3.60 -3.46
N GLY A 82 24.26 -4.09 -2.40
CA GLY A 82 24.79 -5.45 -2.32
C GLY A 82 23.77 -6.53 -1.97
N LEU A 83 22.51 -6.14 -1.76
CA LEU A 83 21.47 -7.04 -1.26
C LEU A 83 20.90 -7.92 -2.37
N HIS A 84 21.05 -9.23 -2.18
CA HIS A 84 20.49 -10.27 -3.05
C HIS A 84 19.80 -11.35 -2.21
N PRO A 85 18.56 -11.10 -1.76
CA PRO A 85 17.85 -12.07 -0.93
C PRO A 85 17.66 -13.39 -1.68
N ASP A 86 17.77 -14.50 -0.95
CA ASP A 86 17.57 -15.88 -1.42
C ASP A 86 18.47 -16.34 -2.57
N GLY A 87 19.60 -15.67 -2.78
CA GLY A 87 20.66 -16.11 -3.68
C GLY A 87 20.32 -16.11 -5.18
N ALA A 88 19.16 -15.58 -5.59
CA ALA A 88 18.74 -15.53 -6.98
C ALA A 88 17.92 -14.28 -7.34
N ALA A 89 18.30 -13.63 -8.44
CA ALA A 89 17.56 -12.65 -9.25
C ALA A 89 17.03 -11.36 -8.61
N TRP A 90 16.82 -11.29 -7.30
CA TRP A 90 16.33 -10.09 -6.64
C TRP A 90 17.45 -9.06 -6.46
N ARG A 91 17.10 -7.80 -6.72
CA ARG A 91 17.98 -6.65 -6.58
C ARG A 91 17.17 -5.42 -6.18
N LEU A 92 17.87 -4.37 -5.73
CA LEU A 92 17.27 -3.05 -5.60
C LEU A 92 16.79 -2.57 -7.00
N PRO A 93 15.57 -2.02 -7.11
CA PRO A 93 15.09 -1.44 -8.36
C PRO A 93 15.88 -0.20 -8.73
N GLU A 94 16.01 0.04 -10.03
CA GLU A 94 16.49 1.34 -10.51
C GLU A 94 15.42 2.41 -10.29
N ARG A 95 15.83 3.68 -10.20
CA ARG A 95 14.91 4.81 -9.97
C ARG A 95 13.71 4.80 -10.92
N ASP A 96 13.95 4.62 -12.21
CA ASP A 96 12.89 4.71 -13.22
C ASP A 96 11.95 3.49 -13.18
N GLN A 97 12.44 2.34 -12.72
CA GLN A 97 11.63 1.14 -12.47
C GLN A 97 10.71 1.38 -11.27
N LEU A 98 11.25 1.88 -10.15
CA LEU A 98 10.44 2.21 -8.98
C LEU A 98 9.43 3.32 -9.29
N GLN A 99 9.83 4.34 -10.04
CA GLN A 99 8.93 5.42 -10.45
C GLN A 99 7.77 4.90 -11.30
N SER A 100 7.98 3.81 -12.07
CA SER A 100 6.95 3.25 -12.93
C SER A 100 5.73 2.70 -12.17
N ILE A 101 5.91 2.28 -10.90
CA ILE A 101 4.83 1.75 -10.06
C ILE A 101 4.15 2.82 -9.20
N VAL A 102 4.63 4.07 -9.27
CA VAL A 102 3.99 5.23 -8.65
C VAL A 102 2.82 5.70 -9.53
N ASP A 103 1.66 5.87 -8.91
CA ASP A 103 0.48 6.51 -9.49
C ASP A 103 0.58 8.03 -9.34
N HIS A 104 0.93 8.70 -10.43
CA HIS A 104 0.99 10.16 -10.52
C HIS A 104 -0.39 10.84 -10.51
N GLY A 105 -1.48 10.09 -10.38
CA GLY A 105 -2.81 10.60 -10.07
C GLY A 105 -3.07 10.72 -8.58
N CYS A 106 -2.24 10.12 -7.73
CA CYS A 106 -2.45 10.06 -6.28
C CYS A 106 -1.26 10.63 -5.52
N THR A 107 -1.50 11.17 -4.31
CA THR A 107 -0.44 11.75 -3.46
C THR A 107 -0.23 10.99 -2.17
N ARG A 108 -1.30 10.41 -1.58
CA ARG A 108 -1.25 9.80 -0.23
C ARG A 108 -2.23 8.63 -0.10
N PRO A 109 -1.78 7.39 -0.31
CA PRO A 109 -0.50 7.00 -0.92
C PRO A 109 -0.53 7.21 -2.45
N ALA A 110 0.66 7.41 -3.00
CA ALA A 110 0.88 7.46 -4.44
C ALA A 110 1.20 6.08 -5.04
N ILE A 111 1.12 5.00 -4.26
CA ILE A 111 1.33 3.63 -4.72
C ILE A 111 0.06 2.82 -4.43
N ASN A 112 -0.21 1.82 -5.27
CA ASN A 112 -1.40 1.00 -5.13
C ASN A 112 -1.27 0.07 -3.92
N GLU A 113 -1.94 0.39 -2.82
CA GLU A 113 -1.90 -0.40 -1.57
C GLU A 113 -2.54 -1.80 -1.69
N THR A 114 -3.36 -2.05 -2.71
CA THR A 114 -3.85 -3.41 -2.96
C THR A 114 -2.72 -4.29 -3.47
N VAL A 115 -1.78 -3.73 -4.23
CA VAL A 115 -0.61 -4.46 -4.77
C VAL A 115 0.56 -4.43 -3.79
N PHE A 116 0.89 -3.25 -3.26
CA PHE A 116 2.06 -2.99 -2.40
C PHE A 116 1.63 -2.43 -1.03
N PRO A 117 1.08 -3.27 -0.13
CA PRO A 117 0.53 -2.81 1.14
C PRO A 117 1.61 -2.39 2.13
N ALA A 118 1.26 -1.46 3.02
CA ALA A 118 2.11 -0.99 4.13
C ALA A 118 3.52 -0.54 3.66
N THR A 119 3.57 0.13 2.51
CA THR A 119 4.77 0.79 2.00
C THR A 119 5.00 2.10 2.76
N PRO A 120 6.18 2.29 3.40
CA PRO A 120 6.48 3.49 4.20
C PRO A 120 6.58 4.80 3.41
#